data_AF-A0A920SMV4-F1
#
_entry.id   AF-A0A920SMV4-F1
#
_cell.length_a   1.000
_cell.length_b   1.000
_cell.length_c   1.000
_cell.angle_alpha   90.00
_cell.angle_beta   90.00
_cell.angle_gamma   90.00
#
_symmetry.space_group_name_H-M   'P 1'
#
loop_
_entity.id
_entity.type
_entity.pdbx_description
1 polymer ?
#
loop_
_entity_poly.entity_id
_entity_poly.type
_entity_poly.pdbx_seq_one_letter_code
_entity_poly.pdbx_strand_id
1 'polypeptide(L)'
;MHLDRDDRGNFQGNIELDGEVIANPVNQETVTLRALVPGEYVVNLLHYRSNFEEPLKVTVKIEKLNPRVTVEYYGHHELNGTGDEITAVRFSVLPDGAIGRFSQPP
;
A
#
# COMPACT_ATOMS: atom_id res chain seq x y z
N MET A 1 -14.36 -3.68 -1.10
CA MET A 1 -12.90 -3.83 -1.13
C MET A 1 -12.56 -5.20 -1.68
N HIS A 2 -11.50 -5.31 -2.48
CA HIS A 2 -11.00 -6.57 -3.02
C HIS A 2 -9.48 -6.55 -2.97
N LEU A 3 -8.86 -7.59 -2.41
CA LEU A 3 -7.41 -7.77 -2.39
C LEU A 3 -7.02 -8.44 -3.71
N ASP A 4 -6.54 -7.66 -4.68
CA ASP A 4 -6.15 -8.15 -6.00
C ASP A 4 -4.86 -8.97 -5.93
N ARG A 5 -3.95 -8.57 -5.03
CA ARG A 5 -2.69 -9.25 -4.78
C ARG A 5 -2.31 -9.12 -3.31
N ASP A 6 -2.18 -10.25 -2.63
CA ASP A 6 -1.55 -10.36 -1.33
C ASP A 6 -0.03 -10.53 -1.50
N ASP A 7 0.77 -9.89 -0.65
CA ASP A 7 2.23 -10.05 -0.66
C ASP A 7 2.77 -10.04 0.78
N ARG A 8 3.61 -11.02 1.12
CA ARG A 8 4.14 -11.23 2.47
C ARG A 8 5.63 -10.95 2.56
N GLY A 9 6.16 -10.13 1.66
CA GLY A 9 7.59 -9.89 1.57
C GLY A 9 8.33 -11.07 0.94
N ASN A 10 9.57 -11.26 1.35
CA ASN A 10 10.41 -12.36 0.87
C ASN A 10 9.92 -13.75 1.33
N PHE A 11 8.95 -13.82 2.25
CA PHE A 11 8.35 -15.09 2.65
C PHE A 11 7.42 -15.60 1.54
N GLN A 12 7.84 -16.64 0.82
CA GLN A 12 7.17 -17.18 -0.38
C GLN A 12 7.17 -16.26 -1.60
N GLY A 13 7.99 -15.21 -1.59
CA GLY A 13 8.17 -14.29 -2.71
C GLY A 13 9.13 -14.79 -3.78
N ASN A 14 9.56 -16.05 -3.79
CA ASN A 14 10.53 -16.54 -4.77
C ASN A 14 9.84 -17.11 -6.01
N ILE A 15 10.41 -16.82 -7.18
CA ILE A 15 9.98 -17.30 -8.50
C ILE A 15 11.10 -18.18 -9.05
N GLU A 16 10.77 -19.35 -9.57
CA GLU A 16 11.72 -20.17 -10.32
C GLU A 16 11.64 -19.80 -11.80
N LEU A 17 12.75 -19.36 -12.37
CA LEU A 17 12.90 -19.03 -13.78
C LEU A 17 14.13 -19.74 -14.32
N ASP A 18 13.95 -20.62 -15.31
CA ASP A 18 15.04 -21.40 -15.92
C ASP A 18 15.91 -22.18 -14.92
N GLY A 19 15.34 -22.61 -13.80
CA GLY A 19 16.02 -23.33 -12.72
C GLY A 19 16.75 -22.43 -11.71
N GLU A 20 16.69 -21.11 -11.86
CA GLU A 20 17.18 -20.13 -10.89
C GLU A 20 16.04 -19.60 -10.00
N VAL A 21 16.31 -19.49 -8.70
CA VAL A 21 15.35 -18.95 -7.72
C VAL A 21 15.61 -17.46 -7.55
N ILE A 22 14.66 -16.64 -8.00
CA ILE A 22 14.74 -15.17 -7.96
C ILE A 22 13.70 -14.64 -6.97
N ALA A 23 14.10 -13.71 -6.10
CA ALA A 23 13.14 -12.98 -5.27
C ALA A 23 12.26 -12.08 -6.14
N ASN A 24 10.95 -12.12 -5.95
CA ASN A 24 9.98 -11.32 -6.68
C ASN A 24 10.32 -9.83 -6.53
N PRO A 25 10.75 -9.17 -7.62
CA PRO A 25 11.28 -7.81 -7.55
C PRO A 25 10.20 -6.77 -7.23
N VAL A 26 8.92 -7.12 -7.36
CA VAL A 26 7.80 -6.18 -7.18
C VAL A 26 7.45 -5.99 -5.71
N ASN A 27 7.45 -7.07 -4.91
CA ASN A 27 7.12 -7.08 -3.46
C ASN A 27 5.99 -6.07 -3.11
N GLN A 28 4.81 -6.29 -3.69
CA GLN A 28 3.72 -5.30 -3.71
C GLN A 28 2.38 -5.97 -3.40
N GLU A 29 1.67 -5.41 -2.42
CA GLU A 29 0.26 -5.69 -2.15
C GLU A 29 -0.64 -4.70 -2.92
N THR A 30 -1.73 -5.17 -3.51
CA THR A 30 -2.67 -4.32 -4.27
C THR A 30 -4.10 -4.59 -3.85
N VAL A 31 -4.81 -3.51 -3.51
CA VAL A 31 -6.22 -3.54 -3.12
C VAL A 31 -7.03 -2.60 -4.00
N THR A 32 -8.12 -3.10 -4.57
CA THR A 32 -9.11 -2.30 -5.28
C THR A 32 -10.32 -1.98 -4.39
N LEU A 33 -10.65 -0.69 -4.32
CA LEU A 33 -11.92 -0.21 -3.77
C LEU A 33 -12.91 0.07 -4.91
N ARG A 34 -14.05 -0.63 -4.89
CA ARG A 34 -15.18 -0.43 -5.82
C ARG A 34 -16.36 0.13 -5.04
N ALA A 35 -17.27 0.81 -5.75
CA ALA A 35 -18.43 1.49 -5.16
C ALA A 35 -18.01 2.40 -3.99
N LEU A 36 -17.14 3.38 -4.29
CA LEU A 36 -16.63 4.33 -3.31
C LEU A 36 -17.80 5.04 -2.62
N VAL A 37 -17.83 4.98 -1.29
CA VAL A 37 -18.84 5.64 -0.47
C VAL A 37 -18.24 6.97 0.03
N PRO A 38 -18.98 8.09 0.01
CA PRO A 38 -18.46 9.34 0.53
C PRO A 38 -18.08 9.22 2.00
N GLY A 39 -16.92 9.74 2.38
CA GLY A 39 -16.39 9.61 3.73
C GLY A 39 -14.88 9.69 3.81
N GLU A 40 -14.36 9.44 5.01
CA GLU A 40 -12.92 9.36 5.26
C GLU A 40 -12.41 7.94 5.03
N TYR A 41 -11.26 7.84 4.38
CA TYR A 41 -10.51 6.62 4.15
C TYR A 41 -9.13 6.78 4.77
N VAL A 42 -8.67 5.73 5.43
CA VAL A 42 -7.39 5.70 6.14
C VAL A 42 -6.60 4.49 5.67
N VAL A 43 -5.35 4.71 5.26
CA VAL A 43 -4.40 3.66 4.95
C VAL A 43 -3.42 3.57 6.10
N ASN A 44 -3.46 2.47 6.84
CA ASN A 44 -2.46 2.13 7.85
C ASN A 44 -1.50 1.08 7.30
N LEU A 45 -0.24 1.20 7.68
CA LEU A 45 0.79 0.21 7.44
C LEU A 45 1.13 -0.44 8.77
N LEU A 46 1.18 -1.77 8.78
CA LEU A 46 1.61 -2.55 9.94
C LEU A 46 2.81 -3.41 9.54
N HIS A 47 3.95 -3.18 10.19
CA HIS A 47 5.10 -4.06 10.08
C HIS A 47 4.92 -5.27 11.00
N TYR A 48 4.10 -6.23 10.56
CA TYR A 48 3.70 -7.37 11.39
C TYR A 48 4.88 -8.15 11.98
N ARG A 49 5.95 -8.34 11.19
CA ARG A 49 7.18 -8.99 11.63
C ARG A 49 8.38 -8.49 10.82
N SER A 50 9.41 -8.02 11.51
CA SER A 50 10.71 -7.72 10.92
C SER A 50 11.66 -8.91 11.07
N ASN A 51 12.49 -9.14 10.04
CA ASN A 51 13.62 -10.07 10.09
C ASN A 51 14.97 -9.34 9.92
N PHE A 52 14.96 -8.01 9.97
CA PHE A 52 16.11 -7.12 9.73
C PHE A 52 16.15 -6.02 10.79
N GLU A 53 17.32 -5.42 11.00
CA GLU A 53 17.51 -4.33 11.98
C GLU A 53 17.22 -2.96 11.37
N GLU A 54 17.40 -2.82 10.06
CA GLU A 54 17.17 -1.57 9.34
C GLU A 54 15.68 -1.25 9.19
N PRO A 55 15.30 0.05 9.21
CA PRO A 55 13.93 0.47 8.90
C PRO A 55 13.47 -0.01 7.52
N LEU A 56 12.26 -0.55 7.45
CA LEU A 56 11.64 -0.98 6.21
C LEU A 56 11.04 0.24 5.49
N LYS A 57 11.58 0.55 4.31
CA LYS A 57 11.04 1.60 3.44
C LYS A 57 9.84 1.08 2.68
N VAL A 58 8.71 1.77 2.79
CA VAL A 58 7.45 1.43 2.13
C VAL A 58 6.97 2.62 1.30
N THR A 59 6.46 2.34 0.11
CA THR A 59 5.81 3.35 -0.73
C THR A 59 4.31 3.05 -0.81
N VAL A 60 3.47 4.06 -0.59
CA VAL A 60 2.02 3.97 -0.73
C VAL A 60 1.59 4.83 -1.90
N LYS A 61 0.89 4.22 -2.87
CA LYS A 61 0.33 4.89 -4.04
C LYS A 61 -1.18 4.69 -4.08
N ILE A 62 -1.93 5.76 -4.30
CA ILE A 62 -3.37 5.71 -4.52
C ILE A 62 -3.65 6.12 -5.97
N GLU A 63 -4.28 5.22 -6.72
CA GLU A 63 -4.67 5.45 -8.12
C GLU A 63 -6.18 5.44 -8.27
N LYS A 64 -6.72 6.51 -8.85
CA LYS A 64 -8.11 6.56 -9.28
C LYS A 64 -8.18 6.09 -10.73
N LEU A 65 -8.96 5.04 -11.02
CA LEU A 65 -8.94 4.39 -12.33
C LEU A 65 -9.93 4.97 -13.35
N ASN A 66 -11.09 5.44 -12.89
CA ASN A 66 -12.21 5.89 -13.74
C ASN A 66 -12.52 7.37 -13.46
N PRO A 67 -12.68 8.25 -14.47
CA PRO A 67 -12.74 7.97 -15.92
C PRO A 67 -11.38 7.76 -16.62
N ARG A 68 -10.27 8.08 -15.96
CA ARG A 68 -8.90 7.86 -16.42
C ARG A 68 -8.04 7.52 -15.23
N VAL A 69 -6.92 6.83 -15.46
CA VAL A 69 -5.95 6.52 -14.42
C VAL A 69 -5.21 7.80 -14.00
N THR A 70 -5.36 8.20 -12.75
CA THR A 70 -4.65 9.31 -12.12
C THR A 70 -4.02 8.84 -10.80
N VAL A 71 -2.78 9.28 -10.54
CA VAL A 71 -2.14 9.10 -9.24
C VAL A 71 -2.58 10.25 -8.34
N GLU A 72 -3.40 9.94 -7.34
CA GLU A 72 -3.93 10.93 -6.42
C GLU A 72 -3.01 11.15 -5.21
N TYR A 73 -2.21 10.15 -4.86
CA TYR A 73 -1.23 10.21 -3.78
C TYR A 73 -0.06 9.28 -4.05
N TYR A 74 1.13 9.71 -3.65
CA TYR A 74 2.37 8.93 -3.68
C TYR A 74 3.24 9.34 -2.48
N GLY A 75 3.38 8.46 -1.51
CA GLY A 75 4.06 8.75 -0.24
C GLY A 75 5.12 7.70 0.09
N HIS A 76 6.19 8.18 0.75
CA HIS A 76 7.27 7.34 1.26
C HIS A 76 7.19 7.28 2.78
N HIS A 77 7.40 6.08 3.31
CA HIS A 77 7.21 5.74 4.71
C HIS A 77 8.35 4.84 5.18
N GLU A 78 8.63 4.88 6.47
CA GLU A 78 9.60 3.99 7.11
C GLU A 78 8.94 3.32 8.32
N LEU A 79 9.10 2.01 8.43
CA LEU A 79 8.63 1.20 9.57
C LEU A 79 9.84 0.64 10.32
N ASN A 80 9.88 0.86 11.62
CA ASN A 80 11.07 0.69 12.47
C ASN A 80 11.18 -0.67 13.16
N GLY A 81 10.37 -1.64 12.75
CA GLY A 81 10.49 -3.03 13.19
C GLY A 81 9.15 -3.68 13.50
N THR A 82 9.22 -4.85 14.13
CA THR A 82 8.04 -5.67 14.46
C THR A 82 7.03 -4.90 15.30
N GLY A 83 5.78 -4.87 14.83
CA GLY A 83 4.66 -4.22 15.50
C GLY A 83 4.56 -2.72 15.25
N ASP A 84 5.48 -2.11 14.50
CA ASP A 84 5.36 -0.70 14.13
C ASP A 84 4.13 -0.49 13.23
N GLU A 85 3.29 0.45 13.61
CA GLU A 85 2.09 0.81 12.87
C GLU A 85 2.06 2.33 12.66
N ILE A 86 1.91 2.73 11.40
CA ILE A 86 1.73 4.14 11.06
C ILE A 86 0.50 4.30 10.19
N THR A 87 -0.17 5.44 10.32
CA THR A 87 -1.11 5.89 9.29
C THR A 87 -0.32 6.51 8.15
N ALA A 88 -0.24 5.81 7.02
CA ALA A 88 0.44 6.31 5.83
C ALA A 88 -0.27 7.53 5.22
N VAL A 89 -1.60 7.48 5.14
CA VAL A 89 -2.38 8.58 4.58
C VAL A 89 -3.83 8.50 5.00
N ARG A 90 -4.44 9.66 5.25
CA ARG A 90 -5.89 9.86 5.33
C ARG A 90 -6.35 10.69 4.16
N PHE A 91 -7.50 10.36 3.59
CA PHE A 91 -8.10 11.12 2.51
C PHE A 91 -9.63 11.05 2.56
N SER A 92 -10.28 12.00 1.91
CA SER A 92 -11.73 12.05 1.79
C SER A 92 -12.18 11.69 0.38
N VAL A 93 -13.26 10.92 0.30
CA VAL A 93 -14.05 10.74 -0.91
C VAL A 93 -15.30 11.62 -0.81
N LEU A 94 -15.51 12.48 -1.81
CA LEU A 94 -16.67 13.36 -1.90
C LEU A 94 -17.88 12.65 -2.56
N PRO A 95 -19.11 13.18 -2.41
CA PRO A 95 -20.32 12.62 -3.04
C PRO A 95 -20.25 12.44 -4.56
N ASP A 96 -19.45 13.23 -5.26
CA ASP A 96 -19.21 13.15 -6.71
C ASP A 96 -18.08 12.16 -7.08
N GLY A 97 -17.50 11.46 -6.10
CA GLY A 97 -16.39 10.54 -6.28
C GLY A 97 -15.03 11.22 -6.46
N ALA A 98 -14.93 12.55 -6.29
CA ALA A 98 -13.64 13.23 -6.19
C ALA A 98 -12.91 12.80 -4.91
N ILE A 99 -11.59 12.71 -5.00
CA ILE A 99 -10.72 12.30 -3.90
C ILE A 99 -9.86 13.51 -3.53
N GLY A 100 -9.66 13.76 -2.24
CA GLY A 100 -8.84 14.88 -1.79
C GLY A 100 -8.67 14.93 -0.29
N ARG A 101 -8.20 16.08 0.22
CA ARG A 101 -7.90 16.29 1.66
C ARG A 101 -6.90 15.27 2.20
N PHE A 102 -5.87 14.99 1.42
CA PHE A 102 -4.77 14.14 1.82
C PHE A 102 -4.05 14.74 3.03
N SER A 103 -3.87 13.94 4.07
CA SER A 103 -3.09 14.32 5.25
C SER A 103 -2.34 13.10 5.79
N GLN A 104 -1.18 13.37 6.36
CA GLN A 104 -0.44 12.42 7.18
C GLN A 104 -0.55 12.91 8.62
N PRO A 105 -0.83 12.04 9.62
CA PRO A 105 -0.68 12.45 11.00
C PRO A 105 0.80 12.80 11.28
N PRO A 106 1.06 13.72 12.23
CA PRO A 106 2.41 14.03 12.68
C PRO A 106 3.11 12.83 13.32
#